data_AF-A0A379C6F9-F1
#
_entry.id   AF-A0A379C6F9-F1
#
_cell.length_a   1.000
_cell.length_b   1.000
_cell.length_c   1.000
_cell.angle_alpha   90.00
_cell.angle_beta   90.00
_cell.angle_gamma   90.00
#
_symmetry.space_group_name_H-M   'P 1'
#
loop_
_entity.id
_entity.type
_entity.pdbx_description
1 polymer ?
#
loop_
_entity_poly.entity_id
_entity_poly.type
_entity_poly.pdbx_seq_one_letter_code
_entity_poly.pdbx_strand_id
1 'polypeptide(L)'
;MVRRLSKVWMRFVLASLFLYTFFKGKGGVSMLDLYVGLVSRQRRTCNPENKKVRQVPKIWREAVLEDLKALGLDADGMPVKVEGE
;
A
#
# COMPACT_ATOMS: atom_id res chain seq x y z
N MET A 1 8.21 38.02 32.66
CA MET A 1 7.10 37.66 31.74
C MET A 1 7.57 36.79 30.55
N VAL A 2 8.52 35.86 30.76
CA VAL A 2 9.18 35.10 29.65
C VAL A 2 8.86 33.60 29.67
N ARG A 3 8.29 33.08 30.77
CA ARG A 3 8.09 31.63 30.99
C ARG A 3 6.78 31.03 30.47
N ARG A 4 5.78 31.86 30.09
CA ARG A 4 4.49 31.37 29.53
C ARG A 4 4.52 31.19 28.02
N LEU A 5 5.33 31.99 27.32
CA LEU A 5 5.45 31.97 25.85
C LEU A 5 6.13 30.69 25.35
N SER A 6 7.12 30.20 26.10
CA SER A 6 7.86 28.98 25.78
C SER A 6 7.03 27.72 25.84
N LYS A 7 5.98 27.66 26.68
CA LYS A 7 5.15 26.45 26.82
C LYS A 7 4.22 26.24 25.62
N VAL A 8 3.67 27.32 25.06
CA VAL A 8 2.83 27.26 23.85
C VAL A 8 3.70 26.96 22.63
N TRP A 9 4.87 27.61 22.54
CA TRP A 9 5.79 27.39 21.43
C TRP A 9 6.39 25.97 21.43
N MET A 10 6.76 25.43 22.60
CA MET A 10 7.21 24.04 22.72
C MET A 10 6.11 23.04 22.35
N ARG A 11 4.83 23.32 22.67
CA ARG A 11 3.70 22.48 22.24
C ARG A 11 3.51 22.52 20.73
N PHE A 12 3.71 23.68 20.10
CA PHE A 12 3.67 23.82 18.65
C PHE A 12 4.82 23.08 17.97
N VAL A 13 6.02 23.17 18.52
CA VAL A 13 7.19 22.43 18.02
C VAL A 13 6.98 20.91 18.15
N LEU A 14 6.50 20.44 19.30
CA LEU A 14 6.16 19.02 19.51
C LEU A 14 5.04 18.55 18.57
N ALA A 15 3.98 19.34 18.39
CA ALA A 15 2.89 19.01 17.47
C ALA A 15 3.36 19.00 16.01
N SER A 16 4.22 19.94 15.62
CA SER A 16 4.82 19.99 14.28
C SER A 16 5.74 18.81 14.02
N LEU A 17 6.56 18.41 15.01
CA LEU A 17 7.42 17.23 14.93
C LEU A 17 6.59 15.95 14.81
N PHE A 18 5.51 15.85 15.58
CA PHE A 18 4.57 14.73 15.54
C PHE A 18 3.84 14.64 14.19
N LEU A 19 3.38 15.77 13.65
CA LEU A 19 2.80 15.80 12.30
C LEU A 19 3.83 15.43 11.24
N TYR A 20 5.06 15.94 11.35
CA TYR A 20 6.12 15.64 10.40
C TYR A 20 6.45 14.14 10.35
N THR A 21 6.59 13.46 11.49
CA THR A 21 6.83 12.01 11.52
C THR A 21 5.63 11.22 10.98
N PHE A 22 4.41 11.67 11.26
CA PHE A 22 3.19 11.07 10.74
C PHE A 22 3.07 11.19 9.22
N PHE A 23 3.41 12.35 8.65
CA PHE A 23 3.35 12.59 7.21
C PHE A 23 4.52 11.93 6.46
N LYS A 24 5.70 11.77 7.07
CA LYS A 24 6.86 11.12 6.43
C LYS A 24 6.64 9.63 6.12
N GLY A 25 5.73 8.97 6.84
CA GLY A 25 5.38 7.55 6.61
C GLY A 25 4.52 7.32 5.36
N LYS A 26 3.93 8.36 4.77
CA LYS A 26 3.31 8.29 3.44
C LYS A 26 4.40 8.42 2.36
N GLY A 27 5.34 7.48 2.36
CA GLY A 27 6.22 7.27 1.22
C GLY A 27 5.35 7.02 -0.01
N GLY A 28 5.70 7.64 -1.14
CA GLY A 28 4.94 7.56 -2.37
C GLY A 28 4.73 6.09 -2.73
N VAL A 29 3.48 5.64 -2.60
CA VAL A 29 3.08 4.29 -2.99
C VAL A 29 3.39 4.17 -4.48
N SER A 30 4.32 3.27 -4.83
CA SER A 30 4.60 3.02 -6.23
C SER A 30 3.30 2.56 -6.89
N MET A 31 3.08 2.90 -8.17
CA MET A 31 1.88 2.44 -8.88
C MET A 31 1.76 0.91 -8.87
N LEU A 32 2.90 0.21 -8.79
CA LEU A 32 2.98 -1.23 -8.58
C LEU A 32 2.34 -1.67 -7.27
N ASP A 33 2.79 -1.11 -6.15
CA ASP A 33 2.28 -1.47 -4.81
C ASP A 33 0.78 -1.15 -4.67
N LEU A 34 0.32 -0.07 -5.33
CA LEU A 34 -1.10 0.24 -5.43
C LEU A 34 -1.89 -0.84 -6.18
N TYR A 35 -1.36 -1.35 -7.30
CA TYR A 35 -2.02 -2.43 -8.04
C TYR A 35 -1.95 -3.77 -7.32
N VAL A 36 -0.84 -4.11 -6.67
CA VAL A 36 -0.71 -5.31 -5.82
C VAL A 36 -1.76 -5.28 -4.71
N GLY A 37 -1.90 -4.15 -4.00
CA GLY A 37 -2.93 -3.97 -2.98
C GLY A 37 -4.36 -4.04 -3.52
N LEU A 38 -4.61 -3.54 -4.73
CA LEU A 38 -5.93 -3.64 -5.39
C LEU A 38 -6.26 -5.08 -5.80
N VAL A 39 -5.27 -5.86 -6.22
CA VAL A 39 -5.45 -7.28 -6.56
C VAL A 39 -5.66 -8.10 -5.30
N SER A 40 -4.86 -7.90 -4.25
CA SER A 40 -5.04 -8.53 -2.94
C SER A 40 -6.44 -8.27 -2.33
N ARG A 41 -7.02 -7.08 -2.56
CA ARG A 41 -8.40 -6.74 -2.16
C ARG A 41 -9.47 -7.19 -3.14
N GLN A 42 -9.12 -7.97 -4.16
CA GLN A 42 -10.03 -8.48 -5.20
C GLN A 42 -10.81 -7.36 -5.92
N ARG A 43 -10.26 -6.14 -6.00
CA ARG A 43 -10.86 -5.03 -6.75
C ARG A 43 -10.41 -5.03 -8.21
N ARG A 44 -9.26 -5.64 -8.47
CA ARG A 44 -8.73 -5.92 -9.81
C ARG A 44 -8.16 -7.34 -9.87
N THR A 45 -7.97 -7.84 -11.08
CA THR A 45 -7.36 -9.14 -11.35
C THR A 45 -6.28 -9.02 -12.40
N CYS A 46 -5.24 -9.84 -12.28
CA CYS A 46 -4.29 -10.09 -13.37
C CYS A 46 -4.77 -11.21 -14.29
N ASN A 47 -5.78 -11.99 -13.89
CA ASN A 47 -6.34 -13.10 -14.64
C ASN A 47 -7.25 -12.61 -15.78
N PRO A 48 -6.94 -12.92 -17.06
CA PRO A 48 -7.76 -12.50 -18.19
C PRO A 48 -9.14 -13.18 -18.23
N GLU A 49 -9.29 -14.33 -17.57
CA GLU A 49 -10.52 -15.13 -17.58
C GLU A 49 -11.55 -14.64 -16.58
N ASN A 50 -11.10 -13.97 -15.51
CA ASN A 50 -11.98 -13.44 -14.49
C ASN A 50 -12.64 -12.13 -14.96
N LYS A 51 -13.86 -12.23 -15.50
CA LYS A 51 -14.68 -11.08 -15.92
C LYS A 51 -15.43 -10.39 -14.78
N LYS A 52 -15.31 -10.85 -13.53
CA LYS A 52 -16.02 -10.25 -12.39
C LYS A 52 -15.43 -8.91 -11.96
N VAL A 53 -14.12 -8.73 -12.16
CA VAL A 53 -13.38 -7.54 -11.71
C VAL A 53 -12.51 -6.98 -12.83
N ARG A 54 -12.22 -5.69 -12.76
CA ARG A 54 -11.48 -4.99 -13.82
C ARG A 54 -10.03 -5.45 -13.86
N GLN A 55 -9.50 -5.72 -15.05
CA GLN A 55 -8.13 -6.17 -15.20
C GLN A 55 -7.10 -5.07 -14.89
N VAL A 56 -5.94 -5.49 -14.39
CA VAL A 56 -4.74 -4.64 -14.29
C VAL A 56 -4.26 -4.29 -15.70
N PRO A 57 -3.83 -3.03 -15.96
CA PRO A 57 -3.30 -2.64 -17.26
C PRO A 57 -2.10 -3.49 -17.68
N LYS A 58 -1.96 -3.79 -18.97
CA LYS A 58 -0.92 -4.71 -19.50
C LYS A 58 0.50 -4.33 -19.07
N ILE A 59 0.81 -3.03 -19.05
CA ILE A 59 2.14 -2.49 -18.68
C ILE A 59 2.57 -2.94 -17.28
N TRP A 60 1.62 -3.07 -16.36
CA TRP A 60 1.89 -3.38 -14.95
C TRP A 60 1.59 -4.84 -14.59
N ARG A 61 0.98 -5.59 -15.51
CA ARG A 61 0.43 -6.92 -15.19
C ARG A 61 1.51 -7.93 -14.85
N GLU A 62 2.62 -7.92 -15.57
CA GLU A 62 3.76 -8.83 -15.35
C GLU A 62 4.44 -8.53 -14.02
N ALA A 63 4.81 -7.28 -13.77
CA ALA A 63 5.45 -6.87 -12.52
C ALA A 63 4.54 -7.09 -11.29
N VAL A 64 3.22 -6.84 -11.41
CA VAL A 64 2.26 -7.14 -10.33
C VAL A 64 2.13 -8.65 -10.09
N LEU A 65 2.22 -9.48 -11.13
CA LEU A 65 2.21 -10.95 -10.99
C LEU A 65 3.44 -11.47 -10.26
N GLU A 66 4.63 -10.92 -10.56
CA GLU A 66 5.86 -11.26 -9.85
C GLU A 66 5.79 -10.89 -8.37
N ASP A 67 5.32 -9.68 -8.05
CA ASP A 67 5.14 -9.22 -6.67
C ASP A 67 4.09 -10.06 -5.92
N LEU A 68 2.95 -10.38 -6.55
CA LEU A 68 1.92 -11.24 -5.97
C LEU A 68 2.47 -12.65 -5.69
N LYS A 69 3.26 -13.21 -6.61
CA LYS A 69 3.90 -14.52 -6.42
C LYS A 69 4.91 -14.50 -5.28
N ALA A 70 5.67 -13.42 -5.13
CA ALA A 70 6.57 -13.22 -3.99
C ALA A 70 5.79 -13.13 -2.65
N LEU A 71 4.58 -12.62 -2.68
CA LEU A 71 3.66 -12.56 -1.53
C LEU A 71 2.88 -13.86 -1.29
N GLY A 72 3.04 -14.89 -2.13
CA GLY A 72 2.27 -16.13 -2.05
C GLY A 72 0.80 -15.98 -2.43
N LEU A 73 0.48 -14.99 -3.27
CA LEU A 73 -0.87 -14.70 -3.77
C LEU A 73 -0.97 -15.09 -5.26
N ASP A 74 -2.12 -15.62 -5.65
CA ASP A 74 -2.46 -15.95 -7.03
C ASP A 74 -2.85 -14.68 -7.83
N ALA A 75 -3.03 -14.81 -9.15
CA ALA A 75 -3.39 -13.72 -10.07
C ALA A 75 -4.72 -13.01 -9.74
N ASP A 76 -5.58 -13.65 -8.94
CA ASP A 76 -6.83 -13.12 -8.42
C ASP A 76 -6.71 -12.55 -6.98
N GLY A 77 -5.49 -12.51 -6.43
CA GLY A 77 -5.20 -11.98 -5.08
C GLY A 77 -5.63 -12.91 -3.95
N MET A 78 -5.87 -14.19 -4.25
CA MET A 78 -6.15 -15.23 -3.26
C MET A 78 -4.84 -15.87 -2.80
N PRO A 79 -4.70 -16.25 -1.51
CA PRO A 79 -3.52 -17.00 -1.07
C PRO A 79 -3.40 -18.28 -1.90
N VAL A 80 -2.22 -18.52 -2.46
CA VAL A 80 -1.89 -19.79 -3.08
C VAL A 80 -1.89 -20.81 -1.94
N LYS A 81 -2.98 -21.58 -1.83
CA LYS A 81 -2.98 -22.75 -0.95
C LYS A 81 -1.92 -23.70 -1.49
N VAL A 82 -0.78 -23.76 -0.82
CA VAL A 82 0.09 -24.92 -0.89
C VAL A 82 -0.62 -26.00 -0.06
N GLU A 83 -1.63 -26.66 -0.65
CA GLU A 83 -2.10 -27.93 -0.11
C GLU A 83 -1.04 -28.96 -0.44
N GLY A 84 -0.21 -29.29 0.55
CA GLY A 84 0.80 -30.34 0.44
C GLY A 84 1.82 -30.35 1.58
N GLU A 85 1.37 -30.66 2.81
CA GLU A 85 1.79 -31.85 3.58
C GLU A 85 0.95 -32.00 4.85
#